data_AF-A0A7V1Q2E7-F1
#
_entry.id   AF-A0A7V1Q2E7-F1
#
_cell.length_a   1.000
_cell.length_b   1.000
_cell.length_c   1.000
_cell.angle_alpha   90.00
_cell.angle_beta   90.00
_cell.angle_gamma   90.00
#
_symmetry.space_group_name_H-M   'P 1'
#
loop_
_entity.id
_entity.type
_entity.pdbx_description
1 polymer ?
#
loop_
_entity_poly.entity_id
_entity_poly.type
_entity_poly.pdbx_seq_one_letter_code
_entity_poly.pdbx_strand_id
1 'polypeptide(L)' 'MTQTVEAIYENGVLRPVQPLSGIREHTRVKITVEVEGMKPHPLADCVGILPDVDAEEMRQTIEDEFEKVNPDEWQ' A
#
# COMPACT_ATOMS: atom_id res chain seq x y z
N MET A 1 24.81 -13.53 21.24
CA MET A 1 24.80 -13.41 19.77
C MET A 1 23.50 -12.77 19.35
N THR A 2 23.54 -11.88 18.37
CA THR A 2 22.37 -11.26 17.76
C THR A 2 22.43 -11.60 16.28
N GLN A 3 21.36 -12.18 15.73
CA GLN A 3 21.25 -12.53 14.33
C GLN A 3 19.92 -11.99 13.79
N THR A 4 19.97 -11.40 12.59
CA THR A 4 18.76 -11.00 11.86
C THR A 4 18.45 -12.09 10.85
N VAL A 5 17.21 -12.56 10.85
CA VAL A 5 16.74 -13.63 9.96
C VAL A 5 15.42 -13.19 9.34
N GLU A 6 15.23 -13.50 8.07
CA GLU A 6 13.95 -13.30 7.41
C GLU A 6 12.96 -14.38 7.86
N ALA A 7 11.72 -13.97 8.10
CA ALA A 7 10.65 -14.85 8.51
C ALA A 7 9.33 -14.43 7.85
N ILE A 8 8.52 -15.42 7.51
CA ILE A 8 7.15 -15.22 7.04
C ILE A 8 6.23 -15.28 8.25
N TYR A 9 5.38 -14.27 8.40
CA TYR A 9 4.32 -14.28 9.41
C TYR A 9 3.05 -14.90 8.81
N GLU A 10 2.70 -16.11 9.25
CA GLU A 10 1.55 -16.84 8.75
C GLU A 10 0.82 -17.57 9.88
N ASN A 11 -0.50 -17.47 9.92
CA ASN A 11 -1.36 -18.13 10.93
C ASN A 11 -0.94 -17.80 12.38
N GLY A 12 -0.48 -16.57 12.62
CA GLY A 12 -0.05 -16.12 13.95
C GLY A 12 1.35 -16.59 14.38
N VAL A 13 2.09 -17.28 13.50
CA VAL A 13 3.42 -17.84 13.79
C VAL A 13 4.47 -17.22 12.87
N LEU A 14 5.62 -16.83 13.45
CA LEU A 14 6.80 -16.44 12.68
C LEU A 14 7.55 -17.69 12.23
N ARG A 15 7.64 -17.89 10.91
CA ARG A 15 8.33 -19.02 10.28
C ARG A 15 9.62 -18.52 9.63
N PRO A 16 10.80 -18.82 10.20
CA PRO A 16 12.07 -18.47 9.56
C PRO A 16 12.15 -19.05 8.15
N VAL A 17 12.60 -18.26 7.18
CA VAL A 17 12.84 -18.73 5.81
C VAL A 17 13.99 -19.74 5.79
N GLN A 18 14.94 -19.59 6.72
CA GLN A 18 16.10 -20.45 6.89
C GLN A 18 16.22 -20.92 8.35
N PRO A 19 16.74 -22.14 8.60
CA PRO A 19 17.00 -22.61 9.97
C PRO A 19 17.92 -21.67 10.75
N LEU A 20 17.63 -21.50 12.04
CA LEU A 20 18.48 -20.69 12.92
C LEU A 20 19.78 -21.45 13.23
N SER A 21 20.91 -20.92 12.76
CA SER A 21 22.22 -21.51 13.06
C SER A 21 22.64 -21.28 14.52
N GLY A 22 23.19 -22.31 15.16
CA GLY A 22 23.78 -22.18 16.50
C GLY A 22 22.78 -22.07 17.66
N ILE A 23 21.48 -22.23 17.41
CA ILE A 23 20.43 -22.28 18.43
C ILE A 23 19.91 -23.71 18.53
N ARG A 24 19.81 -24.25 19.74
CA ARG A 24 19.24 -25.58 19.99
C ARG A 24 17.72 -25.51 20.02
N GLU A 25 17.06 -26.59 19.62
CA GLU A 25 15.62 -26.74 19.80
C GLU A 25 15.20 -26.48 21.26
N HIS A 26 13.97 -25.99 21.45
CA HIS A 26 13.39 -25.67 22.77
C HIS A 26 14.13 -24.59 23.58
N THR A 27 15.02 -23.83 22.95
CA THR A 27 15.68 -22.69 23.59
C THR A 27 14.73 -21.49 23.59
N ARG A 28 14.55 -20.85 24.76
CA ARG A 28 13.81 -19.59 24.86
C ARG A 28 14.63 -18.47 24.24
N VAL A 29 14.06 -17.79 23.25
CA VAL A 29 14.70 -16.67 22.53
C VAL A 29 13.89 -15.38 22.68
N LYS A 30 14.55 -14.23 22.52
CA LYS A 30 13.89 -12.92 22.40
C LYS A 30 13.94 -12.52 20.92
N ILE A 31 12.80 -12.08 20.39
CA ILE A 31 12.65 -11.73 18.97
C ILE A 31 12.33 -10.24 18.89
N THR A 32 12.97 -9.55 17.95
CA THR A 32 12.58 -8.19 17.53
C THR A 32 11.91 -8.33 16.17
N VAL A 33 10.70 -7.77 16.03
CA VAL A 33 9.94 -7.82 14.78
C VAL A 33 10.03 -6.46 14.12
N GLU A 34 10.58 -6.44 12.91
CA GLU A 34 10.57 -5.28 12.02
C GLU A 34 9.74 -5.68 10.80
N VAL A 35 8.65 -4.96 10.56
CA VAL A 35 7.85 -5.15 9.35
C VAL A 35 8.48 -4.27 8.28
N GLU A 36 8.95 -4.87 7.18
CA GLU A 36 9.22 -4.08 5.98
C GLU A 36 7.88 -3.48 5.54
N GLY A 37 7.64 -2.22 5.93
CA GLY A 37 6.52 -1.48 5.39
C GLY A 37 6.63 -1.53 3.88
N MET A 38 5.53 -1.90 3.20
CA MET A 38 5.40 -1.71 1.76
C MET A 38 5.80 -0.26 1.49
N LYS A 39 7.03 -0.04 1.01
CA LYS A 39 7.41 1.29 0.55
C LYS A 39 6.44 1.57 -0.59
N PRO A 40 5.62 2.63 -0.52
CA PRO A 40 4.81 3.00 -1.65
C PRO A 40 5.74 3.07 -2.87
N HIS A 41 5.27 2.51 -3.98
CA HIS A 41 6.07 2.50 -5.21
C HIS A 41 6.56 3.93 -5.46
N PRO A 42 7.79 4.17 -5.93
CA PRO A 42 8.32 5.54 -6.12
C PRO A 42 7.44 6.46 -6.99
N LEU A 43 6.54 5.87 -7.77
CA LEU A 43 5.59 6.56 -8.64
C LEU A 43 4.14 6.54 -8.14
N ALA A 44 3.89 5.98 -6.94
CA ALA A 44 2.57 5.89 -6.35
C ALA A 44 1.91 7.27 -6.29
N ASP A 45 2.68 8.33 -6.06
CA ASP A 45 2.17 9.70 -5.98
C ASP A 45 2.40 10.52 -7.27
N CYS A 46 2.97 9.93 -8.34
CA CYS A 46 3.43 10.69 -9.50
C CYS A 46 2.76 10.32 -10.83
N VAL A 47 2.24 9.10 -11.00
CA VAL A 47 1.80 8.62 -12.34
C VAL A 47 0.42 7.99 -12.27
N GLY A 48 -0.51 8.57 -13.03
CA GLY A 48 -1.85 8.00 -13.26
C GLY A 48 -2.85 8.17 -12.12
N ILE A 49 -2.50 8.94 -11.08
CA ILE A 49 -3.42 9.31 -10.00
C ILE A 49 -3.78 10.78 -10.16
N LEU A 50 -5.09 11.05 -10.29
CA LEU A 50 -5.63 12.40 -10.22
C LEU A 50 -5.92 12.71 -8.74
N PRO A 51 -5.35 13.77 -8.15
CA PRO A 51 -5.68 14.19 -6.80
C PRO A 51 -7.18 14.44 -6.63
N ASP A 52 -7.74 14.12 -5.46
CA ASP A 52 -9.18 14.27 -5.19
C ASP A 52 -9.70 15.69 -5.44
N VAL A 53 -8.88 16.71 -5.18
CA VAL A 53 -9.22 18.12 -5.44
C VAL A 53 -9.38 18.40 -6.93
N ASP A 54 -8.47 17.90 -7.76
CA ASP A 54 -8.50 18.09 -9.21
C ASP A 54 -9.64 17.27 -9.83
N ALA A 55 -9.92 16.09 -9.28
CA ALA A 55 -11.07 15.26 -9.65
C ALA A 55 -12.41 15.97 -9.36
N GLU A 56 -12.51 16.62 -8.20
CA GLU A 56 -13.70 17.36 -7.80
C GLU A 56 -13.93 18.59 -8.69
N GLU A 57 -12.88 19.36 -8.98
CA GLU A 57 -12.94 20.51 -9.89
C GLU A 57 -13.37 20.10 -11.32
N MET A 58 -12.81 19.00 -11.82
CA MET A 58 -13.16 18.47 -13.12
C MET A 58 -14.63 18.04 -13.17
N ARG A 59 -15.12 17.38 -12.11
CA ARG A 59 -16.53 16.97 -12.03
C ARG A 59 -17.46 18.18 -12.05
N GLN A 60 -17.18 19.22 -11.26
CA GLN A 60 -17.99 20.44 -11.24
C GLN A 60 -18.04 21.12 -12.61
N THR A 61 -16.90 21.19 -13.30
CA THR A 61 -16.82 21.76 -14.66
C THR A 61 -17.69 20.98 -15.64
N ILE A 62 -17.67 19.65 -15.57
CA ILE A 62 -18.51 18.79 -16.44
C ILE A 62 -19.99 19.02 -16.16
N GLU A 63 -20.40 19.07 -14.89
CA GLU A 63 -21.78 19.34 -14.48
C GLU A 63 -22.24 20.72 -14.98
N ASP A 64 -21.38 21.73 -14.89
CA ASP A 64 -21.73 23.08 -15.28
C ASP A 64 -21.86 23.31 -16.78
N GLU A 65 -21.03 22.64 -17.58
CA GLU A 65 -20.93 22.83 -19.02
C GLU A 65 -21.73 21.80 -19.84
N PHE A 66 -21.81 20.55 -19.38
CA PHE A 66 -22.31 19.44 -20.22
C PHE A 66 -23.60 18.80 -19.71
N GLU A 67 -24.02 19.02 -18.47
CA GLU A 67 -25.28 18.46 -17.96
C GLU A 67 -26.51 19.37 -18.19
N LYS A 68 -26.31 20.57 -18.74
CA LYS A 68 -27.38 21.50 -19.08
C LYS A 68 -27.81 21.30 -20.53
N VAL A 69 -28.91 20.58 -20.75
CA VAL A 69 -29.52 20.46 -22.08
C VAL A 69 -30.26 21.77 -22.40
N ASN A 70 -29.75 22.54 -23.35
CA ASN A 70 -30.45 23.70 -23.91
C ASN A 70 -31.35 23.25 -25.08
N PRO A 71 -32.69 23.23 -24.90
CA PRO A 71 -33.61 22.76 -25.95
C PRO A 71 -33.65 23.68 -27.18
N ASP A 72 -33.17 24.92 -27.07
CA ASP A 72 -33.13 25.89 -28.18
C ASP A 72 -31.87 25.73 -29.08
N GLU A 73 -30.88 24.92 -28.67
CA GLU A 73 -29.67 24.65 -29.46
C GLU A 73 -29.85 23.62 -30.59
N TRP A 74 -31.01 22.96 -30.64
CA TRP A 74 -31.35 21.93 -31.63
C TRP A 74 -32.43 22.37 -32.63
N GLN A 75 -32.59 23.68 -32.85
CA GLN A 75 -33.49 24.28 -33.83
C GLN A 75 -32.90 24.29 -35.25
#